data_AF-B8C7C3-F1
#
_entry.id   AF-B8C7C3-F1
#
_cell.length_a   1.000
_cell.length_b   1.000
_cell.length_c   1.000
_cell.angle_alpha   90.00
_cell.angle_beta   90.00
_cell.angle_gamma   90.00
#
_symmetry.space_group_name_H-M   'P 1'
#
loop_
_entity.id
_entity.type
_entity.pdbx_description
1 polymer ?
#
loop_
_entity_poly.entity_id
_entity_poly.type
_entity_poly.pdbx_seq_one_letter_code
_entity_poly.pdbx_strand_id
1 'polypeptide(L)'
;RIYRYFKSLLRQWEEDLAQRSDAIKRTAAGKNETKTVKQCKDYIRPLFQMCKRRELEVDMEKHLLKIVTFCEQGEFVRAHDAYLDVAIGRAAWPIGVTMVGIHARSGREKIGSANVAHVMNSEFHRKYLTSVKRLMSYDQRKRVDVDPSKKVTNL
;
A
#
# COMPACT_ATOMS: atom_id res chain seq x y z
N ARG A 1 1.65 -12.34 -6.60
CA ARG A 1 2.69 -12.14 -5.56
C ARG A 1 2.23 -11.15 -4.48
N ILE A 2 1.86 -9.93 -4.87
CA ILE A 2 1.32 -8.85 -4.01
C ILE A 2 0.27 -9.34 -3.00
N TYR A 3 -0.80 -9.98 -3.48
CA TYR A 3 -1.86 -10.52 -2.62
C TYR A 3 -1.33 -11.45 -1.53
N ARG A 4 -0.47 -12.43 -1.90
CA ARG A 4 0.03 -13.44 -0.96
C ARG A 4 0.87 -12.78 0.13
N TYR A 5 1.74 -11.84 -0.26
CA TYR A 5 2.62 -11.11 0.65
C TYR A 5 1.85 -10.31 1.70
N PHE A 6 0.97 -9.41 1.26
CA PHE A 6 0.21 -8.59 2.20
C PHE A 6 -0.80 -9.41 3.01
N LYS A 7 -1.34 -10.49 2.43
CA LYS A 7 -2.22 -11.40 3.16
C LYS A 7 -1.49 -12.18 4.25
N SER A 8 -0.24 -12.62 4.01
CA SER A 8 0.57 -13.29 5.03
C SER A 8 0.94 -12.33 6.16
N LEU A 9 1.35 -11.09 5.85
CA LEU A 9 1.64 -10.08 6.88
C LEU A 9 0.42 -9.76 7.73
N LEU A 10 -0.74 -9.56 7.10
CA LEU A 10 -1.98 -9.30 7.84
C LEU A 10 -2.33 -10.46 8.79
N ARG A 11 -2.17 -11.70 8.31
CA ARG A 11 -2.42 -12.89 9.12
C ARG A 11 -1.46 -12.98 10.31
N GLN A 12 -0.17 -12.76 10.09
CA GLN A 12 0.83 -12.76 11.17
C GLN A 12 0.51 -11.67 12.21
N TRP A 13 0.07 -10.48 11.78
CA TRP A 13 -0.30 -9.41 12.70
C TRP A 13 -1.56 -9.74 13.51
N GLU A 14 -2.55 -10.41 12.90
CA GLU A 14 -3.72 -10.94 13.62
C GLU A 14 -3.32 -12.02 14.65
N GLU A 15 -2.41 -12.93 14.29
CA GLU A 15 -1.90 -13.98 15.17
C GLU A 15 -1.12 -13.39 16.36
N ASP A 16 -0.26 -12.40 16.13
CA ASP A 16 0.45 -11.68 17.21
C ASP A 16 -0.51 -10.98 18.17
N LEU A 17 -1.58 -10.37 17.66
CA LEU A 17 -2.59 -9.73 18.48
C LEU A 17 -3.32 -10.76 19.37
N ALA A 18 -3.63 -11.92 18.81
CA ALA A 18 -4.29 -13.00 19.53
C ALA A 18 -3.42 -13.56 20.66
N GLN A 19 -2.10 -13.65 20.45
CA GLN A 19 -1.13 -14.19 21.42
C GLN A 19 -0.79 -13.24 22.57
N ARG A 20 -1.20 -11.97 22.53
CA ARG A 20 -0.95 -11.02 23.63
C ARG A 20 -1.64 -11.45 24.92
N SER A 21 -0.98 -11.19 26.05
CA SER A 21 -1.59 -11.36 27.37
C SER A 21 -2.79 -10.42 27.55
N ASP A 22 -3.72 -10.83 28.41
CA ASP A 22 -4.92 -10.03 28.71
C ASP A 22 -4.58 -8.67 29.31
N ALA A 23 -3.49 -8.58 30.07
CA ALA A 23 -2.96 -7.32 30.57
C ALA A 23 -2.68 -6.33 29.43
N ILE A 24 -1.95 -6.77 28.39
CA ILE A 24 -1.64 -5.94 27.21
C ILE A 24 -2.91 -5.60 26.43
N LYS A 25 -3.79 -6.59 26.21
CA LYS A 25 -5.06 -6.39 25.48
C LYS A 25 -5.96 -5.34 26.13
N ARG A 26 -5.95 -5.23 27.46
CA ARG A 26 -6.76 -4.27 28.22
C ARG A 26 -6.21 -2.85 28.19
N THR A 27 -4.91 -2.67 27.94
CA THR A 27 -4.29 -1.33 27.82
C THR A 27 -4.92 -0.53 26.68
N ALA A 28 -4.85 0.81 26.79
CA ALA A 28 -5.30 1.70 25.71
C ALA A 28 -4.54 1.42 24.40
N ALA A 29 -3.23 1.18 24.47
CA ALA A 29 -2.40 0.84 23.32
C ALA A 29 -2.84 -0.48 22.66
N GLY A 30 -3.06 -1.55 23.44
CA GLY A 30 -3.51 -2.84 22.93
C GLY A 30 -4.88 -2.78 22.26
N LYS A 31 -5.83 -2.05 22.86
CA LYS A 31 -7.14 -1.79 22.26
C LYS A 31 -7.02 -1.00 20.95
N ASN A 32 -6.18 0.03 20.92
CA ASN A 32 -5.97 0.85 19.73
C ASN A 32 -5.34 0.05 18.58
N GLU A 33 -4.36 -0.80 18.88
CA GLU A 33 -3.74 -1.63 17.86
C GLU A 33 -4.71 -2.67 17.30
N THR A 34 -5.57 -3.25 18.15
CA THR A 34 -6.64 -4.15 17.70
C THR A 34 -7.61 -3.46 16.74
N LYS A 35 -8.02 -2.22 17.06
CA LYS A 35 -8.83 -1.39 16.15
C LYS A 35 -8.10 -1.09 14.85
N THR A 36 -6.80 -0.80 14.94
CA THR A 36 -5.95 -0.49 13.78
C THR A 36 -5.86 -1.67 12.82
N VAL A 37 -5.67 -2.90 13.32
CA VAL A 37 -5.64 -4.11 12.48
C VAL A 37 -6.99 -4.41 11.86
N LYS A 38 -8.09 -4.23 12.61
CA LYS A 38 -9.45 -4.36 12.06
C LYS A 38 -9.67 -3.40 10.90
N GLN A 39 -9.36 -2.12 11.09
CA GLN A 39 -9.47 -1.12 10.02
C GLN A 39 -8.54 -1.45 8.83
N CYS A 40 -7.30 -1.90 9.12
CA CYS A 40 -6.34 -2.28 8.10
C CYS A 40 -6.89 -3.40 7.20
N LYS A 41 -7.50 -4.43 7.81
CA LYS A 41 -8.14 -5.56 7.14
C LYS A 41 -9.31 -5.13 6.25
N ASP A 42 -10.17 -4.25 6.76
CA ASP A 42 -11.32 -3.74 6.01
C ASP A 42 -10.88 -2.92 4.81
N TYR A 43 -9.88 -2.05 5.00
CA TYR A 43 -9.39 -1.15 3.96
C TYR A 43 -8.57 -1.85 2.88
N ILE A 44 -7.85 -2.93 3.20
CA ILE A 44 -7.06 -3.66 2.20
C ILE A 44 -7.85 -4.72 1.43
N ARG A 45 -9.04 -5.08 1.91
CA ARG A 45 -9.89 -6.10 1.30
C ARG A 45 -10.17 -5.85 -0.19
N PRO A 46 -10.47 -4.62 -0.66
CA PRO A 46 -10.71 -4.39 -2.07
C PRO A 46 -9.47 -4.57 -2.93
N LEU A 47 -8.29 -4.19 -2.44
CA LEU A 47 -7.03 -4.46 -3.14
C LEU A 47 -6.84 -5.96 -3.37
N PHE A 48 -7.17 -6.78 -2.37
CA PHE A 48 -7.12 -8.23 -2.51
C PHE A 48 -8.11 -8.77 -3.54
N GLN A 49 -9.30 -8.18 -3.66
CA GLN A 49 -10.27 -8.55 -4.68
C GLN A 49 -9.77 -8.20 -6.08
N MET A 50 -9.25 -6.98 -6.28
CA MET A 50 -8.68 -6.54 -7.55
C MET A 50 -7.49 -7.42 -7.98
N CYS A 51 -6.60 -7.78 -7.05
CA CYS A 51 -5.50 -8.71 -7.33
C CYS A 51 -5.99 -10.10 -7.76
N LYS A 52 -7.09 -10.60 -7.19
CA LYS A 52 -7.65 -11.92 -7.55
C LYS A 52 -8.33 -11.90 -8.90
N ARG A 53 -9.01 -10.80 -9.22
CA ARG A 53 -9.73 -10.60 -10.48
C ARG A 53 -8.84 -10.10 -11.63
N ARG A 54 -7.58 -9.74 -11.33
CA ARG A 54 -6.64 -9.11 -12.28
C ARG A 54 -7.18 -7.79 -12.84
N GLU A 55 -7.89 -7.04 -11.99
CA GLU A 55 -8.47 -5.73 -12.31
C GLU A 55 -7.56 -4.56 -11.88
N LEU A 56 -6.38 -4.88 -11.34
CA LEU A 56 -5.42 -3.87 -10.94
C LEU A 56 -4.75 -3.28 -12.19
N GLU A 57 -4.67 -1.95 -12.27
CA GLU A 57 -3.98 -1.27 -13.36
C GLU A 57 -2.50 -1.72 -13.42
N VAL A 58 -1.99 -1.94 -14.63
CA VAL A 58 -0.66 -2.51 -14.87
C VAL A 58 0.44 -1.73 -14.13
N ASP A 59 0.39 -0.41 -14.16
CA ASP A 59 1.41 0.40 -13.47
C ASP A 59 1.26 0.31 -11.95
N MET A 60 0.06 0.01 -11.43
CA MET A 60 -0.20 -0.04 -10.00
C MET A 60 0.26 -1.36 -9.46
N GLU A 61 0.04 -2.41 -10.24
CA GLU A 61 0.64 -3.71 -10.02
C GLU A 61 2.17 -3.61 -9.98
N LYS A 62 2.81 -2.96 -10.96
CA LYS A 62 4.28 -2.78 -10.98
C LYS A 62 4.78 -2.05 -9.74
N HIS A 63 4.14 -0.95 -9.34
CA HIS A 63 4.55 -0.19 -8.16
C HIS A 63 4.37 -0.98 -6.87
N LEU A 64 3.23 -1.64 -6.67
CA LEU A 64 3.01 -2.49 -5.50
C LEU A 64 3.98 -3.68 -5.47
N LEU A 65 4.31 -4.25 -6.62
CA LEU A 65 5.31 -5.31 -6.72
C LEU A 65 6.71 -4.81 -6.35
N LYS A 66 7.07 -3.58 -6.73
CA LYS A 66 8.34 -2.93 -6.35
C LYS A 66 8.41 -2.73 -4.83
N ILE A 67 7.34 -2.26 -4.20
CA ILE A 67 7.23 -2.14 -2.73
C ILE A 67 7.46 -3.50 -2.07
N VAL A 68 6.74 -4.54 -2.51
CA VAL A 68 6.86 -5.90 -1.97
C VAL A 68 8.30 -6.42 -2.12
N THR A 69 8.92 -6.21 -3.27
CA THR A 69 10.30 -6.66 -3.53
C THR A 69 11.30 -5.98 -2.60
N PHE A 70 11.17 -4.67 -2.36
CA PHE A 70 12.04 -3.97 -1.42
C PHE A 70 11.81 -4.40 0.03
N CYS A 71 10.57 -4.63 0.45
CA CYS A 71 10.28 -5.16 1.78
C CYS A 71 10.88 -6.56 1.99
N GLU A 72 10.74 -7.46 1.01
CA GLU A 72 11.35 -8.80 1.05
C GLU A 72 12.88 -8.71 1.21
N GLN A 73 13.53 -7.78 0.51
CA GLN A 73 14.97 -7.49 0.59
C GLN A 73 15.40 -6.78 1.88
N GLY A 74 14.46 -6.34 2.72
CA GLY A 74 14.77 -5.54 3.92
C GLY A 74 15.11 -4.07 3.62
N GLU A 75 14.89 -3.60 2.40
CA GLU A 75 15.16 -2.23 1.94
C GLU A 75 13.94 -1.31 2.24
N PHE A 76 13.57 -1.15 3.51
CA PHE A 76 12.32 -0.46 3.88
C PHE A 76 12.32 1.03 3.55
N VAL A 77 13.47 1.71 3.55
CA VAL A 77 13.59 3.09 3.05
C VAL A 77 13.17 3.17 1.58
N ARG A 78 13.71 2.29 0.73
CA ARG A 78 13.36 2.24 -0.70
C ARG A 78 11.91 1.83 -0.92
N ALA A 79 11.40 0.91 -0.10
CA ALA A 79 9.99 0.53 -0.11
C ALA A 79 9.09 1.72 0.22
N HIS A 80 9.49 2.54 1.20
CA HIS A 80 8.78 3.74 1.59
C HIS A 80 8.80 4.81 0.50
N ASP A 81 9.94 5.03 -0.15
CA ASP A 81 10.03 5.96 -1.30
C ASP A 81 9.09 5.52 -2.43
N ALA A 82 9.09 4.23 -2.78
CA ALA A 82 8.17 3.69 -3.78
C ALA A 82 6.70 3.82 -3.36
N TYR A 83 6.40 3.74 -2.06
CA TYR A 83 5.07 4.03 -1.52
C TYR A 83 4.70 5.51 -1.69
N LEU A 84 5.63 6.43 -1.40
CA LEU A 84 5.41 7.87 -1.54
C LEU A 84 5.19 8.27 -3.01
N ASP A 85 5.86 7.64 -3.96
CA ASP A 85 5.64 7.88 -5.40
C ASP A 85 4.17 7.64 -5.79
N VAL A 86 3.56 6.58 -5.22
CA VAL A 86 2.14 6.24 -5.43
C VAL A 86 1.23 7.16 -4.63
N ALA A 87 1.56 7.40 -3.35
CA ALA A 87 0.71 8.16 -2.44
C ALA A 87 0.62 9.65 -2.80
N ILE A 88 1.71 10.24 -3.30
CA ILE A 88 1.80 11.65 -3.71
C ILE A 88 1.40 11.81 -5.20
N GLY A 89 1.40 10.72 -5.98
CA GLY A 89 1.09 10.75 -7.41
C GLY A 89 2.25 11.26 -8.28
N ARG A 90 3.51 11.07 -7.83
CA ARG A 90 4.71 11.36 -8.64
C ARG A 90 4.96 10.28 -9.70
N ALA A 91 4.43 9.08 -9.49
CA ALA A 91 4.30 8.06 -10.53
C ALA A 91 3.23 8.51 -11.55
N ALA A 92 3.61 8.71 -12.81
CA ALA A 92 2.66 9.04 -13.87
C ALA A 92 1.75 7.84 -14.16
N TRP A 93 0.45 8.03 -14.02
CA TRP A 93 -0.58 7.03 -14.33
C TRP A 93 -1.20 7.31 -15.70
N PRO A 94 -1.12 6.40 -16.70
CA PRO A 94 -1.88 6.53 -17.92
C PRO A 94 -3.32 6.06 -17.69
N ILE A 95 -4.25 7.00 -17.55
CA ILE A 95 -5.69 6.67 -17.56
C ILE A 95 -6.04 6.12 -18.95
N GLY A 96 -6.12 4.81 -19.05
CA GLY A 96 -6.76 4.11 -20.16
C GLY A 96 -8.03 3.46 -19.66
N VAL A 97 -9.19 4.07 -19.95
CA VAL A 97 -10.35 3.39 -20.55
C VAL A 97 -11.36 4.43 -21.08
N THR A 98 -11.44 4.39 -22.42
CA THR A 98 -12.55 4.71 -23.35
C THR A 98 -13.24 6.07 -23.31
N MET A 99 -12.94 6.88 -24.34
CA MET A 99 -13.98 7.57 -25.11
C MET A 99 -13.96 7.03 -26.54
N VAL A 100 -15.02 6.32 -26.89
CA VAL A 100 -15.46 6.12 -28.27
C VAL A 100 -15.91 7.49 -28.78
N GLY A 101 -15.34 7.96 -29.89
CA GLY A 101 -15.73 9.25 -30.49
C GLY A 101 -14.71 9.75 -31.51
N ILE A 102 -15.05 9.62 -32.78
CA ILE A 102 -14.28 9.99 -33.96
C ILE A 102 -13.88 11.48 -33.91
N HIS A 103 -12.60 11.77 -33.74
CA HIS A 103 -11.81 12.81 -34.43
C HIS A 103 -10.46 12.98 -33.74
N ALA A 104 -9.44 12.24 -34.20
CA ALA A 104 -8.05 12.53 -33.86
C ALA A 104 -7.64 13.81 -34.61
N ARG A 105 -7.49 14.93 -33.88
CA ARG A 105 -6.75 16.10 -34.39
C ARG A 105 -5.48 16.27 -33.58
N SER A 106 -4.37 16.14 -34.30
CA SER A 106 -2.99 16.31 -33.85
C SER A 106 -2.75 17.69 -33.24
N GLY A 107 -2.09 17.74 -32.08
CA GLY A 107 -1.69 18.98 -31.43
C GLY A 107 -0.71 18.70 -30.28
N ARG A 108 0.54 19.06 -30.53
CA ARG A 108 1.75 18.89 -29.71
C ARG A 108 1.62 19.56 -28.33
N GLU A 109 2.11 18.86 -27.31
CA GLU A 109 2.60 19.34 -25.99
C GLU A 109 1.73 20.34 -25.20
N LYS A 110 1.08 19.83 -24.15
CA LYS A 110 0.96 20.53 -22.87
C LYS A 110 0.96 19.52 -21.73
N ILE A 111 1.94 19.70 -20.85
CA ILE A 111 2.20 19.01 -19.59
C ILE A 111 0.87 18.80 -18.84
N GLY A 112 0.46 17.54 -18.71
CA GLY A 112 -0.73 17.13 -17.98
C GLY A 112 -0.54 17.16 -16.46
N SER A 113 -0.15 18.30 -15.90
CA SER A 113 -0.08 18.56 -14.45
C SER A 113 -1.46 18.73 -13.80
N ALA A 114 -2.50 18.11 -14.39
CA ALA A 114 -3.87 18.08 -13.85
C ALA A 114 -4.24 16.71 -13.26
N ASN A 115 -3.45 15.66 -13.53
CA ASN A 115 -3.82 14.27 -13.17
C ASN A 115 -3.28 13.79 -11.80
N VAL A 116 -2.42 14.58 -11.15
CA VAL A 116 -1.81 14.29 -9.83
C VAL A 116 -2.87 14.24 -8.71
N ALA A 117 -3.98 14.94 -8.87
CA ALA A 117 -5.02 15.06 -7.84
C ALA A 117 -5.83 13.76 -7.61
N HIS A 118 -5.90 12.83 -8.57
CA HIS A 118 -6.98 11.83 -8.57
C HIS A 118 -6.78 10.61 -7.66
N VAL A 119 -5.53 10.19 -7.38
CA VAL A 119 -5.24 9.00 -6.55
C VAL A 119 -5.56 9.27 -5.07
N MET A 120 -5.19 10.44 -4.55
CA MET A 120 -5.61 10.85 -3.21
C MET A 120 -7.07 11.31 -3.15
N ASN A 121 -7.68 11.77 -4.25
CA ASN A 121 -9.10 12.13 -4.26
C ASN A 121 -10.03 10.90 -4.16
N SER A 122 -9.58 9.73 -4.60
CA SER A 122 -10.32 8.48 -4.37
C SER A 122 -10.14 7.98 -2.94
N GLU A 123 -11.20 8.10 -2.13
CA GLU A 123 -11.23 7.56 -0.76
C GLU A 123 -10.86 6.07 -0.74
N PHE A 124 -11.24 5.34 -1.78
CA PHE A 124 -10.94 3.94 -1.99
C PHE A 124 -9.42 3.67 -2.10
N HIS A 125 -8.71 4.42 -2.95
CA HIS A 125 -7.26 4.29 -3.11
C HIS A 125 -6.53 4.67 -1.82
N ARG A 126 -6.93 5.76 -1.19
CA ARG A 126 -6.34 6.24 0.07
C ARG A 126 -6.45 5.18 1.19
N LYS A 127 -7.61 4.52 1.30
CA LYS A 127 -7.84 3.47 2.31
C LYS A 127 -6.88 2.29 2.14
N TYR A 128 -6.81 1.66 0.97
CA TYR A 128 -5.91 0.50 0.83
C TYR A 128 -4.43 0.90 0.88
N LEU A 129 -4.04 2.08 0.37
CA LEU A 129 -2.64 2.56 0.49
C LEU A 129 -2.26 2.78 1.95
N THR A 130 -3.16 3.33 2.75
CA THR A 130 -2.97 3.44 4.21
C THR A 130 -2.71 2.07 4.84
N SER A 131 -3.46 1.04 4.44
CA SER A 131 -3.23 -0.33 4.89
C SER A 131 -1.90 -0.91 4.41
N VAL A 132 -1.50 -0.64 3.17
CA VAL A 132 -0.19 -1.05 2.63
C VAL A 132 0.94 -0.47 3.49
N LYS A 133 0.91 0.84 3.78
CA LYS A 133 1.89 1.48 4.67
C LYS A 133 1.93 0.79 6.04
N ARG A 134 0.77 0.54 6.66
CA ARG A 134 0.70 -0.13 7.97
C ARG A 134 1.31 -1.54 7.95
N LEU A 135 1.08 -2.31 6.90
CA LEU A 135 1.68 -3.64 6.75
C LEU A 135 3.19 -3.57 6.54
N MET A 136 3.69 -2.59 5.78
CA MET A 136 5.14 -2.35 5.65
C MET A 136 5.77 -1.99 7.00
N SER A 137 5.13 -1.13 7.78
CA SER A 137 5.56 -0.77 9.13
C SER A 137 5.55 -1.96 10.09
N TYR A 138 4.57 -2.85 9.97
CA TYR A 138 4.51 -4.09 10.74
C TYR A 138 5.65 -5.04 10.36
N ASP A 139 5.87 -5.25 9.07
CA ASP A 139 6.96 -6.09 8.54
C ASP A 139 8.34 -5.59 8.99
N GLN A 140 8.60 -4.28 8.87
CA GLN A 140 9.84 -3.66 9.37
C GLN A 140 10.08 -3.92 10.85
N ARG A 141 9.03 -3.85 11.68
CA ARG A 141 9.14 -4.11 13.12
C ARG A 141 9.46 -5.58 13.43
N LYS A 142 9.05 -6.50 12.57
CA LYS A 142 9.31 -7.94 12.72
C LYS A 142 10.69 -8.37 12.23
N ARG A 143 11.25 -7.68 11.25
CA ARG A 143 12.58 -7.97 10.69
C ARG A 143 13.69 -7.48 11.63
N VAL A 144 14.21 -8.39 12.45
CA VAL A 144 15.37 -8.15 13.33
C VAL A 144 16.71 -8.24 12.60
N ASP A 145 16.73 -8.86 11.42
CA ASP A 145 17.87 -9.10 10.56
C ASP A 145 18.29 -7.90 9.70
N VAL A 146 17.52 -6.81 9.73
CA VAL A 146 17.71 -5.64 8.86
C VAL A 146 18.40 -4.50 9.61
N ASP A 147 19.45 -3.95 8.99
CA ASP A 147 20.20 -2.81 9.51
C ASP A 147 19.30 -1.60 9.82
N PRO A 148 19.56 -0.85 10.91
CA PRO A 148 18.79 0.36 11.24
C PRO A 148 18.76 1.40 10.12
N SER A 149 19.83 1.51 9.31
CA SER A 149 19.92 2.44 8.17
C SER A 149 18.92 2.14 7.05
N LYS A 150 18.46 0.89 6.95
CA LYS A 150 17.46 0.46 5.96
C LYS A 150 16.04 0.53 6.49
N LYS A 151 15.85 0.89 7.77
CA LYS A 151 14.56 1.08 8.42
C LYS A 151 14.12 2.53 8.36
N VAL A 152 12.83 2.75 8.17
CA VAL A 152 12.23 4.08 8.31
C VAL A 152 12.07 4.38 9.80
N THR A 153 12.75 5.43 10.27
CA THR A 153 12.79 5.85 11.69
C THR A 153 11.55 6.63 12.13
N ASN A 154 10.79 7.22 11.20
CA ASN A 154 9.59 8.01 11.47
C ASN A 154 8.32 7.32 10.95
N LEU A 155 7.89 6.25 11.63
CA LEU A 155 6.67 5.49 11.29
C LEU A 155 5.40 6.11 11.87
#